data_AF-A0A2H3CI83-F1
#
_entry.id   AF-A0A2H3CI83-F1
#
_cell.length_a   1.000
_cell.length_b   1.000
_cell.length_c   1.000
_cell.angle_alpha   90.00
_cell.angle_beta   90.00
_cell.angle_gamma   90.00
#
_symmetry.space_group_name_H-M   'P 1'
#
loop_
_entity.id
_entity.type
_entity.pdbx_description
1 polymer ?
#
loop_
_entity_poly.entity_id
_entity_poly.type
_entity_poly.pdbx_seq_one_letter_code
_entity_poly.pdbx_strand_id
1 'polypeptide(L)'
;MANRNMSHIICSDLVYFPELLAPLLRTLIHLTSPSVTSSSPSLIISYKIRSLEKETPFWTAFGLYFSFQPVLSRYRFTDSEQHDQSWQRLGSSFEDTTFIFVARRRPDSFAWQIPTNDHDLLAGVGALGTDTPKGDEYFESLLLMTMDDS
;
A
#
# COMPACT_ATOMS: atom_id res chain seq x y z
N MET A 1 -30.03 -0.43 -11.12
CA MET A 1 -29.12 -0.75 -10.01
C MET A 1 -28.34 0.51 -9.68
N ALA A 2 -28.33 0.97 -8.43
CA ALA A 2 -27.59 2.17 -8.06
C ALA A 2 -26.08 1.89 -8.18
N ASN A 3 -25.37 2.64 -9.02
CA ASN A 3 -23.91 2.59 -9.08
C ASN A 3 -23.36 3.03 -7.72
N ARG A 4 -22.86 2.07 -6.94
CA ARG A 4 -22.11 2.38 -5.71
C ARG A 4 -20.74 2.90 -6.13
N ASN A 5 -20.62 4.23 -6.17
CA ASN A 5 -19.33 4.88 -6.39
C ASN A 5 -18.52 4.83 -5.09
N MET A 6 -17.77 3.74 -4.89
CA MET A 6 -16.80 3.67 -3.80
C MET A 6 -15.63 4.60 -4.14
N SER A 7 -15.48 5.66 -3.34
CA SER A 7 -14.42 6.65 -3.55
C SER A 7 -13.15 6.33 -2.77
N HIS A 8 -13.28 5.67 -1.61
CA HIS A 8 -12.17 5.40 -0.71
C HIS A 8 -12.30 4.02 -0.06
N ILE A 9 -11.15 3.39 0.16
CA ILE A 9 -10.99 2.20 1.00
C ILE A 9 -9.96 2.56 2.06
N ILE A 10 -10.26 2.31 3.34
CA ILE A 10 -9.38 2.66 4.46
C ILE A 10 -9.00 1.36 5.17
N CYS A 11 -7.69 1.11 5.26
CA CYS A 11 -7.10 0.00 5.99
C CYS A 11 -6.32 0.56 7.16
N SER A 12 -6.67 0.16 8.38
CA SER A 12 -5.92 0.57 9.57
C SER A 12 -5.21 -0.62 10.20
N ASP A 13 -3.89 -0.64 10.08
CA ASP A 13 -2.98 -1.61 10.69
C ASP A 13 -3.37 -3.07 10.43
N LEU A 14 -3.61 -3.42 9.15
CA LEU A 14 -4.06 -4.76 8.73
C LEU A 14 -2.91 -5.68 8.27
N VAL A 15 -1.70 -5.14 8.09
CA VAL A 15 -0.54 -5.86 7.56
C VAL A 15 0.35 -6.28 8.72
N TYR A 16 0.00 -7.39 9.38
CA TYR A 16 0.79 -7.91 10.50
C TYR A 16 0.64 -9.42 10.74
N PHE A 17 -0.45 -10.04 10.27
CA PHE A 17 -0.71 -11.47 10.44
C PHE A 17 -0.54 -12.18 9.09
N PRO A 18 0.50 -13.02 8.91
CA PRO A 18 0.86 -13.65 7.63
C PRO A 18 -0.31 -14.33 6.90
N GLU A 19 -1.17 -15.02 7.65
CA GLU A 19 -2.29 -15.80 7.16
C GLU A 19 -3.42 -14.91 6.59
N LEU A 20 -3.42 -13.61 6.91
CA LEU A 20 -4.39 -12.64 6.38
C LEU A 20 -3.83 -11.83 5.22
N LEU A 21 -2.54 -11.94 4.88
CA LEU A 21 -1.92 -11.11 3.84
C LEU A 21 -2.50 -11.39 2.45
N ALA A 22 -2.61 -12.67 2.06
CA ALA A 22 -3.17 -13.03 0.76
C ALA A 22 -4.68 -12.72 0.66
N PRO A 23 -5.52 -13.09 1.65
CA PRO A 23 -6.94 -12.67 1.65
C PRO A 23 -7.13 -11.15 1.62
N LEU A 24 -6.30 -10.39 2.34
CA LEU A 24 -6.32 -8.93 2.31
C LEU A 24 -6.01 -8.41 0.91
N LEU A 25 -4.89 -8.84 0.32
CA LEU A 25 -4.50 -8.42 -1.02
C LEU A 25 -5.59 -8.77 -2.04
N ARG A 26 -6.09 -10.00 -2.03
CA ARG A 26 -7.18 -10.46 -2.90
C ARG A 26 -8.44 -9.60 -2.74
N THR A 27 -8.79 -9.25 -1.51
CA THR A 27 -9.95 -8.39 -1.23
C THR A 27 -9.75 -7.00 -1.79
N LEU A 28 -8.57 -6.39 -1.61
CA LEU A 28 -8.25 -5.08 -2.17
C LEU A 28 -8.28 -5.11 -3.70
N ILE A 29 -7.73 -6.17 -4.31
CA ILE A 29 -7.80 -6.38 -5.75
C ILE A 29 -9.26 -6.45 -6.22
N HIS A 30 -10.10 -7.22 -5.53
CA HIS A 30 -11.51 -7.39 -5.87
C HIS A 30 -12.32 -6.10 -5.69
N LEU A 31 -12.18 -5.40 -4.56
CA LEU A 31 -12.92 -4.17 -4.27
C LEU A 31 -12.58 -3.02 -5.20
N THR A 32 -11.39 -3.05 -5.82
CA THR A 32 -10.96 -2.05 -6.82
C THR A 32 -11.25 -2.47 -8.25
N SER A 33 -11.87 -3.64 -8.47
CA SER A 33 -12.24 -4.14 -9.80
C SER A 33 -13.35 -3.31 -10.45
N PRO A 34 -13.33 -3.13 -11.79
CA PRO A 34 -14.42 -2.50 -12.53
C PRO A 34 -15.77 -3.20 -12.38
N SER A 35 -15.78 -4.49 -12.02
CA SER A 35 -17.01 -5.25 -11.76
C SER A 35 -17.68 -4.88 -10.42
N VAL A 36 -16.95 -4.28 -9.49
CA VAL A 36 -17.43 -3.92 -8.15
C VAL A 36 -17.69 -2.42 -8.03
N THR A 37 -16.81 -1.60 -8.61
CA THR A 37 -16.87 -0.14 -8.53
C THR A 37 -16.64 0.47 -9.91
N SER A 38 -17.50 1.42 -10.29
CA SER A 38 -17.32 2.21 -11.53
C SER A 38 -16.34 3.36 -11.35
N SER A 39 -16.01 3.70 -10.09
CA SER A 39 -14.93 4.64 -9.75
C SER A 39 -13.63 3.89 -9.47
N SER A 40 -12.49 4.56 -9.65
CA SER A 40 -11.18 4.09 -9.20
C SER A 40 -10.91 4.61 -7.78
N PRO A 41 -11.29 3.87 -6.71
CA PRO A 41 -11.16 4.34 -5.35
C PRO A 41 -9.69 4.59 -4.97
N SER A 42 -9.48 5.58 -4.10
CA SER A 42 -8.19 5.74 -3.42
C SER A 42 -8.13 4.81 -2.22
N LEU A 43 -7.06 4.04 -2.11
CA LEU A 43 -6.80 3.16 -0.98
C LEU A 43 -5.86 3.86 0.00
N ILE A 44 -6.26 3.98 1.26
CA ILE A 44 -5.46 4.60 2.32
C ILE A 44 -5.09 3.50 3.31
N ILE A 45 -3.80 3.26 3.51
CA ILE A 45 -3.30 2.22 4.42
C ILE A 45 -2.46 2.91 5.51
N SER A 46 -2.90 2.81 6.76
CA SER A 46 -2.01 3.03 7.90
C SER A 46 -1.30 1.73 8.26
N TYR A 47 0.00 1.80 8.51
CA TYR A 47 0.84 0.62 8.71
C TYR A 47 1.93 0.91 9.74
N LYS A 48 2.02 0.04 10.75
CA LYS A 48 3.14 0.01 11.69
C LYS A 48 3.91 -1.28 11.47
N ILE A 49 5.23 -1.18 11.31
CA ILE A 49 6.10 -2.36 11.18
C ILE A 49 6.08 -3.12 12.52
N ARG A 50 5.69 -4.40 12.51
CA ARG A 50 5.79 -5.28 13.69
C ARG A 50 6.79 -6.40 13.46
N SER A 51 6.83 -6.94 12.25
CA SER A 51 7.82 -7.92 11.81
C SER A 51 8.01 -7.79 10.31
N LEU A 52 9.01 -7.00 9.91
CA LEU A 52 9.26 -6.69 8.50
C LEU A 52 9.37 -7.96 7.65
N GLU A 53 10.14 -8.96 8.08
CA GLU A 53 10.29 -10.24 7.37
C GLU A 53 8.94 -10.92 7.05
N LYS A 54 8.00 -10.88 8.00
CA LYS A 54 6.67 -11.48 7.84
C LYS A 54 5.74 -10.64 6.97
N GLU A 55 5.98 -9.33 6.91
CA GLU A 55 5.13 -8.34 6.26
C GLU A 55 5.59 -8.06 4.81
N THR A 56 6.88 -8.23 4.50
CA THR A 56 7.49 -8.00 3.18
C THR A 56 6.74 -8.71 2.05
N PRO A 57 6.34 -10.00 2.14
CA PRO A 57 5.62 -10.66 1.05
C PRO A 57 4.34 -9.93 0.62
N PHE A 58 3.64 -9.28 1.57
CA PHE A 58 2.50 -8.45 1.24
C PHE A 58 2.92 -7.22 0.43
N TRP A 59 3.93 -6.47 0.87
CA TRP A 59 4.35 -5.23 0.21
C TRP A 59 4.93 -5.48 -1.17
N THR A 60 5.73 -6.53 -1.31
CA THR A 60 6.32 -6.98 -2.58
C THR A 60 5.23 -7.36 -3.60
N ALA A 61 4.19 -8.09 -3.18
CA ALA A 61 3.07 -8.44 -4.05
C ALA A 61 2.13 -7.24 -4.30
N PHE A 62 1.85 -6.45 -3.25
CA PHE A 62 0.98 -5.28 -3.31
C PHE A 62 1.49 -4.26 -4.31
N GLY A 63 2.80 -3.99 -4.33
CA GLY A 63 3.41 -3.06 -5.26
C GLY A 63 3.23 -3.47 -6.72
N LEU A 64 3.10 -4.75 -7.04
CA LEU A 64 2.79 -5.19 -8.42
C LEU A 64 1.43 -4.69 -8.88
N TYR A 65 0.41 -4.77 -8.00
CA TYR A 65 -0.98 -4.43 -8.34
C TYR A 65 -1.32 -2.95 -8.09
N PHE A 66 -0.64 -2.30 -7.14
CA PHE A 66 -0.96 -0.95 -6.70
C PHE A 66 0.26 -0.03 -6.80
N SER A 67 0.07 1.15 -7.36
CA SER A 67 1.01 2.27 -7.16
C SER A 67 0.65 2.94 -5.85
N PHE A 68 1.62 3.18 -4.99
CA PHE A 68 1.40 3.84 -3.70
C PHE A 68 2.52 4.82 -3.39
N GLN A 69 2.28 5.73 -2.45
CA GLN A 69 3.24 6.72 -2.00
C GLN A 69 3.01 7.06 -0.53
N PRO A 70 4.07 7.33 0.26
CA PRO A 70 3.92 7.78 1.64
C PRO A 70 3.32 9.18 1.69
N VAL A 71 2.50 9.44 2.70
CA VAL A 71 1.98 10.77 2.98
C VAL A 71 3.06 11.59 3.69
N LEU A 72 3.40 12.73 3.11
CA LEU A 72 4.27 13.72 3.72
C LEU A 72 3.41 14.87 4.28
N SER A 73 3.80 15.37 5.44
CA SER A 73 3.21 16.52 6.11
C SER A 73 4.26 17.58 6.37
N ARG A 74 3.83 18.83 6.37
CA ARG A 74 4.66 19.96 6.79
C ARG A 74 3.81 20.88 7.66
N TYR A 75 4.31 21.24 8.83
CA TYR A 75 3.66 22.23 9.67
C TYR A 75 3.65 23.58 8.95
N ARG A 76 2.47 24.18 8.80
CA ARG A 76 2.33 25.59 8.42
C ARG A 76 2.06 26.35 9.70
N PHE A 77 3.04 27.06 10.25
CA PHE A 77 2.75 27.96 11.36
C PHE A 77 2.04 29.22 10.87
N THR A 78 0.96 29.57 11.57
CA THR A 78 0.53 30.96 11.80
C THR A 78 1.49 31.57 12.83
N ASP A 79 2.20 32.62 12.43
CA ASP A 79 3.02 33.55 13.22
C ASP A 79 3.47 33.07 14.61
N SER A 80 4.73 32.62 14.77
CA SER A 80 5.63 33.01 15.87
C SER A 80 6.91 32.16 16.02
N GLU A 81 7.00 30.93 15.50
CA GLU A 81 8.15 30.05 15.81
C GLU A 81 8.83 29.47 14.57
N GLN A 82 10.14 29.75 14.46
CA GLN A 82 11.06 29.27 13.41
C GLN A 82 11.40 27.79 13.58
N HIS A 83 10.38 26.91 13.64
CA HIS A 83 10.64 25.48 13.49
C HIS A 83 10.91 25.15 12.02
N ASP A 84 11.89 24.27 11.79
CA ASP A 84 12.38 23.84 10.49
C ASP A 84 11.22 23.40 9.58
N GLN A 85 11.03 24.11 8.46
CA GLN A 85 9.89 23.92 7.54
C GLN A 85 10.12 22.78 6.54
N SER A 86 10.83 21.74 6.94
CA SER A 86 11.09 20.59 6.08
C SER A 86 9.84 19.72 5.94
N TRP A 87 9.66 19.11 4.76
CA TRP A 87 8.64 18.09 4.59
C TRP A 87 9.06 16.85 5.37
N GLN A 88 8.17 16.34 6.20
CA GLN A 88 8.42 15.14 6.99
C GLN A 88 7.33 14.10 6.72
N ARG A 89 7.67 12.83 6.81
CA ARG A 89 6.68 11.75 6.68
C ARG A 89 5.66 11.86 7.82
N LEU A 90 4.37 11.81 7.48
CA LEU A 90 3.32 11.85 8.50
C LEU A 90 3.46 10.61 9.40
N GLY A 91 3.59 10.83 10.70
CA GLY A 91 3.85 9.75 11.67
C GLY A 91 5.34 9.44 11.91
N SER A 92 6.27 10.33 11.54
CA SER A 92 7.70 10.25 11.87
C SER A 92 8.04 10.68 13.30
N SER A 93 7.22 11.55 13.91
CA SER A 93 7.53 12.19 15.20
C SER A 93 7.18 11.35 16.43
N PHE A 94 6.58 10.18 16.26
CA PHE A 94 6.16 9.31 17.35
C PHE A 94 7.20 8.20 17.57
N GLU A 95 7.44 7.82 18.83
CA GLU A 95 8.28 6.66 19.19
C GLU A 95 7.86 5.37 18.46
N ASP A 96 6.61 5.34 17.97
CA ASP A 96 6.04 4.33 17.09
C ASP A 96 5.87 4.86 15.64
N THR A 97 6.94 4.77 14.86
CA THR A 97 7.00 5.12 13.44
C THR A 97 5.85 4.46 12.65
N THR A 98 4.82 5.24 12.31
CA THR A 98 3.67 4.77 11.53
C THR A 98 3.75 5.31 10.11
N PHE A 99 3.52 4.47 9.11
CA PHE A 99 3.41 4.86 7.72
C PHE A 99 1.94 5.08 7.36
N ILE A 100 1.68 6.11 6.55
CA ILE A 100 0.39 6.27 5.89
C ILE A 100 0.66 6.29 4.39
N PHE A 101 0.07 5.34 3.66
CA PHE A 101 0.19 5.24 2.22
C PHE A 101 -1.12 5.61 1.55
N VAL A 102 -1.02 6.35 0.44
CA VAL A 102 -2.11 6.52 -0.51
C VAL A 102 -1.78 5.69 -1.74
N ALA A 103 -2.65 4.75 -2.06
CA ALA A 103 -2.49 3.78 -3.12
C ALA A 103 -3.64 3.87 -4.14
N ARG A 104 -3.32 3.48 -5.37
CA ARG A 104 -4.28 3.31 -6.47
C ARG A 104 -3.95 2.06 -7.26
N ARG A 105 -5.00 1.42 -7.76
CA ARG A 105 -4.87 0.26 -8.63
C ARG A 105 -4.13 0.64 -9.92
N ARG A 106 -3.08 -0.10 -10.29
CA ARG A 106 -2.35 0.13 -11.56
C ARG A 106 -3.27 -0.24 -12.73
N PRO A 107 -3.42 0.60 -13.78
CA PRO A 107 -4.31 0.31 -14.90
C PRO A 107 -4.03 -1.04 -15.60
N ASP A 108 -2.77 -1.37 -15.82
CA ASP A 108 -2.40 -2.61 -16.52
C ASP A 108 -2.80 -3.86 -15.73
N SER A 109 -2.85 -3.73 -14.40
CA SER A 109 -3.16 -4.83 -13.50
C SER A 109 -4.62 -5.28 -13.49
N PHE A 110 -5.51 -4.58 -14.21
CA PHE A 110 -6.89 -5.03 -14.40
C PHE A 110 -7.00 -6.23 -15.33
N ALA A 111 -6.04 -6.40 -16.25
CA ALA A 111 -6.05 -7.48 -17.24
C ALA A 111 -5.35 -8.76 -16.75
N TRP A 112 -4.70 -8.71 -15.58
CA TRP A 112 -3.91 -9.83 -15.09
C TRP A 112 -4.77 -10.92 -14.46
N GLN A 113 -4.35 -12.16 -14.64
CA GLN A 113 -4.96 -13.29 -13.94
C GLN A 113 -4.54 -13.26 -12.48
N ILE A 114 -5.52 -13.38 -11.58
CA ILE A 114 -5.28 -13.40 -10.14
C ILE A 114 -5.27 -14.87 -9.71
N PRO A 115 -4.13 -15.42 -9.23
CA PRO A 115 -4.06 -16.82 -8.82
C PRO A 115 -5.07 -17.14 -7.70
N THR A 116 -5.72 -18.30 -7.76
CA THR A 116 -6.62 -18.76 -6.69
C THR A 116 -5.85 -19.24 -5.45
N ASN A 117 -4.61 -19.70 -5.64
CA ASN A 117 -3.72 -20.06 -4.55
C ASN A 117 -3.12 -18.80 -3.91
N ASP A 118 -3.16 -18.75 -2.58
CA ASP A 118 -2.68 -17.61 -1.80
C ASP A 118 -1.15 -17.47 -1.79
N HIS A 119 -0.43 -18.59 -1.83
CA HIS A 119 1.02 -18.59 -1.96
C HIS A 119 1.45 -17.99 -3.31
N ASP A 120 0.80 -18.40 -4.40
CA ASP A 120 1.10 -17.88 -5.75
C ASP A 120 0.76 -16.39 -5.87
N LEU A 121 -0.33 -15.95 -5.23
CA LEU A 121 -0.72 -14.54 -5.20
C LEU A 121 0.34 -13.68 -4.50
N LEU A 122 0.85 -14.10 -3.34
CA LEU A 122 1.91 -13.39 -2.62
C LEU A 122 3.27 -13.52 -3.30
N ALA A 123 3.50 -14.57 -4.09
CA ALA A 123 4.68 -14.73 -4.93
C ALA A 123 4.60 -13.92 -6.24
N GLY A 124 3.52 -13.17 -6.48
CA GLY A 124 3.35 -12.32 -7.66
C GLY A 124 3.14 -13.09 -8.98
N VAL A 125 2.76 -14.36 -8.91
CA VAL A 125 2.44 -15.18 -10.09
C VAL A 125 1.24 -14.58 -10.82
N GLY A 126 1.27 -14.56 -12.16
CA GLY A 126 0.22 -14.02 -13.01
C GLY A 126 0.27 -12.50 -13.19
N ALA A 127 0.94 -11.77 -12.30
CA ALA A 127 1.18 -10.33 -12.47
C ALA A 127 2.00 -10.07 -13.75
N LEU A 128 1.82 -8.91 -14.39
CA LEU A 128 2.43 -8.60 -15.69
C LEU A 128 2.15 -9.64 -16.81
N GLY A 129 1.14 -10.50 -16.65
CA GLY A 129 0.74 -11.49 -17.65
C GLY A 129 1.68 -12.70 -17.78
N THR A 130 2.54 -12.99 -16.80
CA THR A 130 3.37 -14.21 -16.82
C THR A 130 3.23 -15.01 -15.52
N ASP A 131 3.31 -16.34 -15.64
CA ASP A 131 3.15 -17.29 -14.52
C ASP A 131 4.45 -17.51 -13.71
N THR A 132 5.45 -16.65 -13.89
CA THR A 132 6.70 -16.70 -13.12
C THR A 132 6.57 -15.84 -11.86
N PRO A 133 7.08 -16.29 -10.69
CA PRO A 133 7.13 -15.46 -9.48
C PRO A 133 7.87 -14.14 -9.71
N LYS A 134 7.40 -13.06 -9.08
CA LYS A 134 8.02 -11.73 -9.13
C LYS A 134 7.56 -10.85 -7.98
N GLY A 135 8.24 -9.74 -7.80
CA GLY A 135 7.98 -8.78 -6.74
C GLY A 135 8.25 -7.35 -7.16
N ASP A 136 7.68 -6.40 -6.43
CA ASP A 136 7.98 -4.98 -6.53
C ASP A 136 8.84 -4.56 -5.32
N GLU A 137 9.95 -3.85 -5.57
CA GLU A 137 10.93 -3.46 -4.53
C GLU A 137 10.71 -2.03 -4.00
N TYR A 138 9.59 -1.39 -4.39
CA TYR A 138 9.36 0.02 -4.06
C TYR A 138 9.24 0.24 -2.55
N PHE A 139 8.63 -0.69 -1.82
CA PHE A 139 8.51 -0.57 -0.37
C PHE A 139 9.88 -0.59 0.34
N GLU A 140 10.77 -1.50 -0.04
CA GLU A 140 12.14 -1.54 0.47
C GLU A 140 12.89 -0.23 0.16
N SER A 141 12.71 0.33 -1.03
CA SER A 141 13.31 1.61 -1.40
C SER A 141 12.85 2.75 -0.48
N LEU A 142 11.57 2.77 -0.07
CA LEU A 142 11.03 3.75 0.87
C LEU A 142 11.59 3.56 2.29
N LEU A 143 11.80 2.31 2.71
CA LEU A 143 12.43 2.01 4.00
C LEU A 143 13.88 2.52 4.02
N LEU A 144 14.65 2.27 2.96
CA LEU A 144 16.02 2.76 2.86
C LEU A 144 16.09 4.29 2.90
N MET A 145 15.25 4.97 2.13
CA MET A 145 15.18 6.45 2.15
C MET A 145 14.84 7.03 3.52
N THR A 146 14.08 6.30 4.35
CA THR A 146 13.74 6.76 5.71
C THR A 146 14.86 6.52 6.73
N MET A 147 15.79 5.60 6.46
CA MET A 147 16.95 5.37 7.33
C MET A 147 18.05 6.42 7.13
N ASP A 148 18.17 7.01 5.93
CA ASP A 148 19.17 8.05 5.63
C ASP A 148 18.83 9.42 6.25
N ASP A 149 17.56 9.67 6.58
CA ASP A 149 17.08 10.90 7.23
C ASP A 149 17.19 10.85 8.78
N SER A 150 17.76 9.78 9.35
CA SER A 150 17.86 9.53 10.80
C SER A 150 19.22 9.87 11.41
#